data_AF-A0A834CXY7-F1
#
_entry.id   AF-A0A834CXY7-F1
#
_cell.length_a   1.000
_cell.length_b   1.000
_cell.length_c   1.000
_cell.angle_alpha   90.00
_cell.angle_beta   90.00
_cell.angle_gamma   90.00
#
_symmetry.space_group_name_H-M   'P 1'
#
loop_
_entity.id
_entity.type
_entity.pdbx_description
1 polymer ?
#
loop_
_entity_poly.entity_id
_entity_poly.type
_entity_poly.pdbx_seq_one_letter_code
_entity_poly.pdbx_strand_id
1 'polypeptide(L)'
;MILFWHDLWCGDSSLKLDFPSLFRIARDQNAAVGNSFCCIDNNTQWNVIFIRDVNDWEVDDVKAFLERLYSSKLMLGREDSMLWIPAGNSKFSVSSFYRILTGYRSCEFPSKNTWKVKVHSKVAFFCWVVSLGKVLTTENLRRRGSCGMRF
;
A
#
# COMPACT_ATOMS: atom_id res chain seq x y z
N MET A 1 13.57 1.50 8.94
CA MET A 1 13.57 2.97 8.93
C MET A 1 12.30 3.42 8.23
N ILE A 2 11.37 3.96 9.01
CA ILE A 2 10.12 4.54 8.53
C ILE A 2 10.35 6.01 8.14
N LEU A 3 9.93 6.39 6.94
CA LEU A 3 10.04 7.74 6.38
C LEU A 3 8.85 8.60 6.83
N PHE A 4 9.17 9.77 7.39
CA PHE A 4 8.22 10.71 8.00
C PHE A 4 7.10 11.13 7.03
N TRP A 5 7.44 11.50 5.80
CA TRP A 5 6.44 12.01 4.85
C TRP A 5 5.76 10.93 4.02
N HIS A 6 6.43 9.79 3.83
CA HIS A 6 6.06 8.81 2.81
C HIS A 6 5.31 7.60 3.36
N ASP A 7 5.67 7.16 4.56
CA ASP A 7 5.16 5.91 5.12
C ASP A 7 3.90 6.11 5.97
N LEU A 8 3.14 5.03 6.13
CA LEU A 8 1.90 4.97 6.89
C LEU A 8 2.18 4.69 8.37
N TRP A 9 2.65 5.72 9.08
CA TRP A 9 2.89 5.65 10.53
C TRP A 9 2.00 6.61 11.33
N CYS A 10 1.42 7.61 10.67
CA CYS A 10 0.55 8.63 11.28
C CYS A 10 -0.90 8.51 10.77
N GLY A 11 -1.49 7.32 10.95
CA GLY A 11 -2.86 6.97 10.56
C GLY A 11 -2.98 6.32 9.18
N ASP A 12 -4.07 6.59 8.44
CA ASP A 12 -4.48 5.80 7.26
C ASP A 12 -3.91 6.27 5.91
N SER A 13 -3.29 7.45 5.90
CA SER A 13 -2.71 8.12 4.74
C SER A 13 -1.34 8.69 5.10
N SER A 14 -0.47 8.86 4.11
CA SER A 14 0.85 9.44 4.33
C SER A 14 0.75 10.96 4.42
N LEU A 15 1.60 11.57 5.27
CA LEU A 15 1.59 13.02 5.48
C LEU A 15 1.85 13.81 4.19
N LYS A 16 2.58 13.24 3.23
CA LYS A 16 2.78 13.81 1.90
C LYS A 16 1.47 13.95 1.10
N LEU A 17 0.56 12.99 1.22
CA LEU A 17 -0.71 13.01 0.49
C LEU A 17 -1.70 13.98 1.12
N ASP A 18 -1.74 14.03 2.45
CA ASP A 18 -2.69 14.88 3.19
C ASP A 18 -2.23 16.34 3.22
N PHE A 19 -0.91 16.58 3.29
CA PHE A 19 -0.32 17.92 3.41
C PHE A 19 0.73 18.19 2.31
N PRO A 20 0.33 18.20 1.02
CA PRO A 20 1.27 18.35 -0.09
C PRO A 20 1.96 19.71 -0.14
N SER A 21 1.28 20.76 0.36
CA SER A 21 1.80 22.13 0.51
C SER A 21 2.99 22.15 1.46
N LEU A 22 2.85 21.56 2.65
CA LEU A 22 3.89 21.46 3.68
C LEU A 22 5.03 20.53 3.26
N PHE A 23 4.70 19.40 2.64
CA PHE A 23 5.71 18.48 2.09
C PHE A 23 6.64 19.19 1.09
N ARG A 24 6.09 20.03 0.21
CA ARG A 24 6.87 20.78 -0.79
C ARG A 24 7.90 21.71 -0.15
N ILE A 25 7.62 22.22 1.05
CA ILE A 25 8.52 23.12 1.77
C ILE A 25 9.29 22.43 2.90
N ALA A 26 9.13 21.13 3.10
CA ALA A 26 9.93 20.38 4.06
C ALA A 26 11.41 20.42 3.67
N ARG A 27 12.28 20.73 4.64
CA ARG A 27 13.73 20.75 4.43
C ARG A 27 14.29 19.38 4.06
N ASP A 28 13.76 18.35 4.70
CA ASP A 28 14.08 16.96 4.39
C ASP A 28 12.77 16.18 4.13
N GLN A 29 12.52 15.92 2.85
CA GLN A 29 11.37 15.17 2.38
C GLN A 29 11.51 13.65 2.64
N ASN A 30 12.73 13.18 2.85
CA ASN A 30 13.04 11.78 3.12
C ASN A 30 13.48 11.55 4.58
N ALA A 31 13.10 12.48 5.47
CA ALA A 31 13.43 12.38 6.88
C ALA A 31 12.91 11.07 7.48
N ALA A 32 13.70 10.44 8.34
CA ALA A 32 13.25 9.33 9.15
C ALA A 32 12.39 9.84 10.31
N VAL A 33 11.31 9.13 10.67
CA VAL A 33 10.48 9.48 11.85
C VAL A 33 11.34 9.58 13.11
N GLY A 34 12.29 8.65 13.30
CA GLY A 34 13.19 8.66 14.46
C GLY A 34 14.14 9.86 14.53
N ASN A 35 14.38 10.57 13.42
CA ASN A 35 15.20 11.79 13.41
C ASN A 35 14.36 13.06 13.61
N SER A 36 13.06 13.00 13.33
CA SER A 36 12.14 14.13 13.44
C SER A 36 11.37 14.17 14.76
N PHE A 37 11.62 13.21 15.65
CA PHE A 37 10.90 13.03 16.91
C PHE A 37 11.86 12.93 18.10
N CYS A 38 11.53 13.63 19.19
CA CYS A 38 12.19 13.49 20.48
C CYS A 38 11.15 13.34 21.60
N CYS A 39 11.43 12.51 22.60
CA CYS A 39 10.63 12.41 23.82
C CYS A 39 11.41 13.08 24.96
N ILE A 40 10.85 14.14 25.52
CA ILE A 40 11.42 14.88 26.66
C ILE A 40 10.36 14.88 27.76
N ASP A 41 10.68 14.33 28.93
CA ASP A 41 9.80 14.32 30.12
C ASP A 41 8.37 13.84 29.85
N ASN A 42 8.22 12.70 29.16
CA ASN A 42 6.94 12.12 28.70
C ASN A 42 6.15 12.97 27.68
N ASN A 43 6.68 14.10 27.23
CA ASN A 43 6.10 14.87 26.15
C ASN A 43 6.76 14.54 24.81
N THR A 44 5.91 14.29 23.82
CA THR A 44 6.29 14.11 22.42
C THR A 44 6.60 15.48 21.83
N GLN A 45 7.82 15.67 21.31
CA GLN A 45 8.19 16.87 20.58
C GLN A 45 8.58 16.52 19.14
N TRP A 46 7.97 17.23 18.20
CA TRP A 46 8.24 17.09 16.77
C TRP A 46 9.18 18.19 16.29
N ASN A 47 10.25 17.81 15.60
CA ASN A 47 11.19 18.74 14.96
C ASN A 47 11.04 18.65 13.44
N VAL A 48 10.09 19.43 12.90
CA VAL A 48 9.85 19.55 11.46
C VAL A 48 10.36 20.90 11.00
N ILE A 49 11.37 20.90 10.13
CA ILE A 49 12.00 22.12 9.62
C ILE A 49 11.56 22.35 8.18
N PHE A 50 11.10 23.56 7.88
CA PHE A 50 10.75 24.01 6.53
C PHE A 50 11.88 24.86 5.93
N ILE A 51 11.99 24.87 4.59
CA ILE A 51 13.01 25.65 3.85
C ILE A 51 12.69 27.15 3.79
N ARG A 52 11.46 27.53 4.12
CA ARG A 52 10.97 28.90 4.20
C ARG A 52 9.89 28.99 5.27
N ASP A 53 9.54 30.21 5.64
CA ASP A 53 8.39 30.47 6.49
C ASP A 53 7.09 30.04 5.82
N VAL A 54 6.11 29.70 6.66
CA VAL A 54 4.75 29.30 6.28
C VAL A 54 3.99 30.56 5.86
N ASN A 55 3.31 30.52 4.72
CA ASN A 55 2.48 31.62 4.27
C ASN A 55 1.08 31.57 4.90
N ASP A 56 0.35 32.69 4.88
CA ASP A 56 -1.00 32.79 5.49
C ASP A 56 -1.97 31.72 4.98
N TRP A 57 -1.90 31.34 3.70
CA TRP A 57 -2.76 30.31 3.12
C TRP A 57 -2.37 28.86 3.49
N GLU A 58 -1.20 28.64 4.09
CA GLU A 58 -0.72 27.33 4.58
C GLU A 58 -0.98 27.16 6.09
N VAL A 59 -1.47 28.17 6.79
CA VAL A 59 -1.65 28.16 8.26
C VAL A 59 -2.66 27.10 8.71
N ASP A 60 -3.79 26.99 8.01
CA ASP A 60 -4.80 25.98 8.33
C ASP A 60 -4.27 24.56 8.10
N ASP A 61 -3.46 24.34 7.04
CA ASP A 61 -2.78 23.08 6.79
C ASP A 61 -1.80 22.75 7.93
N VAL A 62 -1.03 23.73 8.41
CA VAL A 62 -0.10 23.54 9.55
C VAL A 62 -0.86 23.15 10.81
N LYS A 63 -2.00 23.80 11.08
CA LYS A 63 -2.80 23.46 12.26
C LYS A 63 -3.29 22.02 12.21
N ALA A 64 -3.91 21.63 11.09
CA ALA A 64 -4.39 20.26 10.90
C ALA A 64 -3.25 19.23 10.92
N PHE A 65 -2.08 19.59 10.37
CA PHE A 65 -0.88 18.78 10.41
C PHE A 65 -0.38 18.54 11.83
N LEU A 66 -0.29 19.59 12.65
CA LEU A 66 0.14 19.46 14.04
C LEU A 66 -0.88 18.66 14.86
N GLU A 67 -2.18 18.92 14.72
CA GLU A 67 -3.23 18.11 15.36
C GLU A 67 -3.09 16.63 15.02
N ARG A 68 -2.81 16.31 13.75
CA ARG A 68 -2.56 14.94 13.29
C ARG A 68 -1.32 14.32 13.94
N LEU A 69 -0.19 15.05 13.96
CA LEU A 69 1.06 14.59 14.57
C LEU A 69 0.90 14.31 16.07
N TYR A 70 0.31 15.25 16.81
CA TYR A 70 0.17 15.13 18.27
C TYR A 70 -0.95 14.17 18.70
N SER A 71 -1.89 13.85 17.81
CA SER A 71 -2.86 12.77 18.04
C SER A 71 -2.23 11.37 17.89
N SER A 72 -1.07 11.27 17.22
CA SER A 72 -0.38 10.00 17.03
C SER A 72 0.41 9.59 18.29
N LYS A 73 0.25 8.34 18.73
CA LYS A 73 1.02 7.78 19.85
C LYS A 73 2.20 6.99 19.29
N LEU A 74 3.39 7.58 19.33
CA LEU A 74 4.62 6.85 19.05
C LEU A 74 5.08 6.08 20.29
N MET A 75 5.37 4.78 20.11
CA MET A 75 5.93 3.94 21.16
C MET A 75 7.45 3.89 21.00
N LEU A 76 8.17 4.69 21.78
CA LEU A 76 9.64 4.71 21.76
C LEU A 76 10.20 3.35 22.20
N GLY A 77 11.24 2.86 21.51
CA GLY A 77 11.93 1.62 21.87
C GLY A 77 11.33 0.33 21.33
N ARG A 78 10.27 0.41 20.51
CA ARG A 78 9.84 -0.74 19.68
C ARG A 78 10.56 -0.72 18.33
N GLU A 79 10.89 -1.90 17.83
CA GLU A 79 11.44 -2.05 16.47
C GLU A 79 10.36 -1.79 15.40
N ASP A 80 10.79 -1.20 14.29
CA ASP A 80 9.98 -1.01 13.09
C ASP A 80 9.41 -2.36 12.62
N SER A 81 8.09 -2.44 12.47
CA SER A 81 7.40 -3.66 12.05
C SER A 81 6.58 -3.41 10.78
N MET A 82 6.68 -4.32 9.80
CA MET A 82 5.85 -4.26 8.60
C MET A 82 4.42 -4.74 8.91
N LEU A 83 3.43 -3.92 8.53
CA LEU A 83 2.01 -4.25 8.72
C LEU A 83 1.36 -4.59 7.38
N TRP A 84 0.63 -5.70 7.33
CA TRP A 84 -0.17 -6.07 6.16
C TRP A 84 -1.58 -5.46 6.25
N ILE A 85 -1.75 -4.30 5.62
CA ILE A 85 -3.00 -3.50 5.59
C ILE A 85 -4.19 -4.26 4.94
N PRO A 86 -4.04 -4.98 3.81
CA PRO A 86 -5.19 -5.46 3.03
C PRO A 86 -6.09 -6.51 3.70
N ALA A 87 -5.64 -7.16 4.77
CA ALA A 87 -6.42 -8.15 5.51
C ALA A 87 -6.98 -7.60 6.83
N GLY A 88 -6.68 -6.36 7.21
CA GLY A 88 -7.15 -5.71 8.45
C GLY A 88 -6.62 -6.31 9.76
N ASN A 89 -5.99 -7.50 9.71
CA ASN A 89 -5.42 -8.19 10.86
C ASN A 89 -3.92 -7.94 11.04
N SER A 90 -3.36 -7.00 10.26
CA SER A 90 -1.94 -6.64 10.21
C SER A 90 -0.98 -7.80 9.91
N LYS A 91 -1.49 -8.99 9.55
CA LYS A 91 -0.70 -10.19 9.28
C LYS A 91 -0.73 -10.49 7.79
N PHE A 92 0.46 -10.72 7.25
CA PHE A 92 0.58 -11.18 5.88
C PHE A 92 -0.13 -12.53 5.72
N SER A 93 -0.91 -12.66 4.66
CA SER A 93 -1.41 -13.94 4.21
C SER A 93 -1.31 -14.03 2.70
N VAL A 94 -0.89 -15.21 2.21
CA VAL A 94 -0.80 -15.51 0.78
C VAL A 94 -2.14 -15.28 0.09
N SER A 95 -3.25 -15.67 0.73
CA SER A 95 -4.60 -15.45 0.23
C SER A 95 -4.93 -13.96 0.04
N SER A 96 -4.62 -13.12 1.03
CA SER A 96 -4.85 -11.69 0.91
C SER A 96 -3.94 -11.04 -0.13
N PHE A 97 -2.70 -11.48 -0.27
CA PHE A 97 -1.79 -10.97 -1.29
C PHE A 97 -2.32 -11.26 -2.70
N TYR A 98 -2.67 -12.52 -2.96
CA TYR A 98 -3.21 -12.90 -4.27
C TYR A 98 -4.53 -12.22 -4.58
N ARG A 99 -5.41 -12.00 -3.59
CA ARG A 99 -6.68 -11.26 -3.77
C ARG A 99 -6.47 -9.86 -4.34
N ILE A 100 -5.40 -9.17 -3.94
CA ILE A 100 -5.04 -7.85 -4.48
C ILE A 100 -4.48 -8.01 -5.90
N LEU A 101 -3.54 -8.94 -6.09
CA LEU A 101 -2.84 -9.14 -7.35
C LEU A 101 -3.78 -9.55 -8.49
N THR A 102 -4.77 -10.40 -8.23
CA THR A 102 -5.74 -10.86 -9.24
C THR A 102 -6.88 -9.86 -9.45
N GLY A 103 -6.95 -8.80 -8.65
CA GLY A 103 -8.15 -8.01 -8.43
C GLY A 103 -9.28 -8.86 -7.81
N TYR A 104 -10.41 -8.23 -7.51
CA TYR A 104 -11.66 -8.88 -7.11
C TYR A 104 -12.26 -9.82 -8.20
N ARG A 105 -11.48 -10.16 -9.23
CA ARG A 105 -11.81 -11.16 -10.25
C ARG A 105 -11.49 -12.55 -9.72
N SER A 106 -12.00 -12.88 -8.55
CA SER A 106 -12.21 -14.27 -8.17
C SER A 106 -13.42 -14.76 -8.96
N CYS A 107 -13.21 -15.14 -10.21
CA CYS A 107 -14.08 -16.17 -10.77
C CYS A 107 -13.83 -17.38 -9.88
N GLU A 108 -14.76 -17.70 -8.98
CA GLU A 108 -14.69 -18.89 -8.15
C GLU A 108 -14.65 -20.09 -9.10
N PHE A 109 -13.45 -20.56 -9.41
CA PHE A 109 -13.29 -21.74 -10.20
C PHE A 109 -13.91 -22.91 -9.42
N PRO A 110 -14.86 -23.66 -10.00
CA PRO A 110 -15.50 -24.79 -9.32
C PRO A 110 -14.51 -25.96 -9.27
N SER A 111 -13.50 -25.82 -8.41
CA SER A 111 -12.37 -26.73 -8.24
C SER A 111 -12.84 -28.12 -7.82
N LYS A 112 -13.89 -28.18 -7.00
CA LYS A 112 -14.54 -29.42 -6.59
C LYS A 112 -15.16 -30.18 -7.76
N ASN A 113 -15.67 -29.49 -8.79
CA ASN A 113 -16.29 -30.14 -9.95
C ASN A 113 -15.30 -30.42 -11.07
N THR A 114 -14.13 -29.78 -11.06
CA THR A 114 -13.13 -29.96 -12.12
C THR A 114 -12.04 -30.96 -11.74
N TRP A 115 -11.63 -31.00 -10.47
CA TRP A 115 -10.57 -31.89 -10.00
C TRP A 115 -11.07 -33.19 -9.36
N LYS A 116 -12.32 -33.25 -8.88
CA LYS A 116 -12.89 -34.49 -8.29
C LYS A 116 -13.61 -35.39 -9.30
N VAL A 117 -13.92 -34.88 -10.49
CA VAL A 117 -14.55 -35.67 -11.54
C VAL A 117 -13.47 -36.48 -12.26
N LYS A 118 -13.79 -37.71 -12.70
CA LYS A 118 -12.93 -38.59 -13.51
C LYS A 118 -12.73 -38.04 -14.94
N VAL A 119 -12.22 -36.81 -15.05
CA VAL A 119 -11.84 -36.17 -16.32
C VAL A 119 -10.34 -36.30 -16.52
N HIS A 120 -9.92 -36.37 -17.79
CA HIS A 120 -8.52 -36.40 -18.14
C HIS A 120 -7.83 -35.11 -17.68
N SER A 121 -6.60 -35.20 -17.14
CA SER A 121 -5.86 -34.07 -16.55
C SER A 121 -5.73 -32.87 -17.51
N LYS A 122 -5.58 -33.14 -18.81
CA LYS A 122 -5.56 -32.11 -19.86
C LYS A 122 -6.85 -31.27 -19.91
N VAL A 123 -8.00 -31.89 -19.70
CA VAL A 123 -9.32 -31.21 -19.72
C VAL A 123 -9.48 -30.37 -18.46
N ALA A 124 -9.11 -30.91 -17.29
CA ALA A 124 -9.15 -30.17 -16.03
C ALA A 124 -8.22 -28.94 -16.06
N PHE A 125 -7.00 -29.11 -16.58
CA PHE A 125 -6.07 -28.00 -16.79
C PHE A 125 -6.63 -26.95 -17.75
N PHE A 126 -7.22 -27.37 -18.87
CA PHE A 126 -7.83 -26.45 -19.82
C PHE A 126 -8.98 -25.65 -19.20
N CYS A 127 -9.91 -26.30 -18.51
CA CYS A 127 -11.02 -25.64 -17.81
C CYS A 127 -10.52 -24.64 -16.75
N TRP A 128 -9.45 -24.98 -16.02
CA TRP A 128 -8.82 -24.05 -15.09
C TRP A 128 -8.27 -22.81 -15.80
N VAL A 129 -7.52 -22.97 -16.89
CA VAL A 129 -6.98 -21.86 -17.68
C VAL A 129 -8.10 -21.00 -18.30
N VAL A 130 -9.21 -21.61 -18.74
CA VAL A 130 -10.44 -20.93 -19.21
C VAL A 130 -11.05 -20.09 -18.10
N SER A 131 -11.24 -20.65 -16.90
CA SER A 131 -11.86 -19.94 -15.78
C SER A 131 -11.06 -18.72 -15.31
N LEU A 132 -9.73 -18.78 -15.46
CA LEU A 132 -8.83 -17.65 -15.18
C LEU A 132 -8.82 -16.60 -16.29
N GLY A 133 -9.52 -16.83 -17.40
CA GLY A 133 -9.46 -15.99 -18.58
C GLY A 133 -8.05 -15.92 -19.18
N LYS A 134 -7.23 -16.97 -19.02
CA LYS A 134 -5.81 -16.99 -19.41
C LYS A 134 -5.50 -17.87 -20.62
N VAL A 135 -6.52 -18.41 -21.29
CA VAL A 135 -6.37 -19.16 -22.54
C VAL A 135 -5.68 -18.29 -23.58
N LEU A 136 -4.82 -18.89 -24.41
CA LEU A 136 -4.12 -18.23 -25.52
C LEU A 136 -5.08 -17.90 -26.67
N THR A 137 -6.16 -17.16 -26.39
CA THR A 137 -6.99 -16.56 -27.42
C THR A 137 -6.30 -15.31 -27.96
N THR A 138 -6.60 -14.95 -29.21
CA THR A 138 -6.10 -13.73 -29.88
C THR A 138 -6.34 -12.48 -29.04
N GLU A 139 -7.50 -12.37 -28.38
CA GLU A 139 -7.83 -11.25 -27.49
C GLU A 139 -6.92 -11.19 -26.25
N ASN A 140 -6.60 -12.34 -25.64
CA ASN A 140 -5.70 -12.38 -24.48
C ASN A 140 -4.24 -12.10 -24.85
N LEU A 141 -3.79 -12.52 -26.05
CA LEU A 141 -2.47 -12.17 -26.57
C LEU A 141 -2.36 -10.67 -26.85
N ARG A 142 -3.42 -10.06 -27.41
CA ARG A 142 -3.51 -8.62 -27.65
C ARG A 142 -3.43 -7.83 -26.34
N ARG A 143 -4.17 -8.25 -25.30
CA ARG A 143 -4.12 -7.64 -23.95
C ARG A 143 -2.74 -7.71 -23.29
N ARG A 144 -1.89 -8.67 -23.68
CA ARG A 144 -0.52 -8.82 -23.16
C ARG A 144 0.54 -8.10 -23.98
N GLY A 145 0.14 -7.32 -25.00
CA GLY A 145 1.07 -6.59 -25.87
C GLY A 145 1.76 -7.47 -26.93
N SER A 146 1.35 -8.72 -27.09
CA SER A 146 1.90 -9.63 -28.11
C SER A 146 1.17 -9.46 -29.45
N CYS A 147 1.24 -8.26 -30.03
CA CYS A 147 0.74 -8.00 -31.37
C CYS A 147 1.90 -8.21 -32.36
N GLY A 148 2.03 -9.41 -32.95
CA GLY A 148 3.08 -9.59 -33.96
C GLY A 148 3.35 -10.99 -34.53
N MET A 149 2.79 -12.08 -34.01
CA MET A 149 3.00 -13.39 -34.63
C MET A 149 1.77 -13.80 -35.44
N ARG A 150 1.83 -13.55 -36.76
CA ARG A 150 1.01 -14.25 -37.74
C ARG A 150 1.51 -15.70 -37.80
N PHE A 151 0.60 -16.65 -37.61
CA PHE A 151 0.81 -18.05 -37.98
C PHE A 151 0.85 -18.20 -39.51
#